data_AF-A0A6P0TQ63-F1
#
_entry.id   AF-A0A6P0TQ63-F1
#
_cell.length_a   1.000
_cell.length_b   1.000
_cell.length_c   1.000
_cell.angle_alpha   90.00
_cell.angle_beta   90.00
_cell.angle_gamma   90.00
#
_symmetry.space_group_name_H-M   'P 1'
#
loop_
_entity.id
_entity.type
_entity.pdbx_description
1 polymer ?
#
loop_
_entity_poly.entity_id
_entity_poly.type
_entity_poly.pdbx_seq_one_letter_code
_entity_poly.pdbx_strand_id
1 'polypeptide(L)'
;MAEALSNFSLNKQSEIPWLVRLLENPKSPLALPGNIDLFGHDCLHLLLAQGTSGADEFTMGNDLKTNGLHILIFKVFTQFFYPVKYRFTSYQLQIFDRGLILGRQLRTRNIHQFDFKLVLDKTIAEMRSQFGIDLKQLEEFIYSIEPI
;
A
#
# COMPACT_ATOMS: atom_id res chain seq x y z
N MET A 1 -13.23 5.96 -11.52
CA MET A 1 -12.17 6.18 -10.51
C MET A 1 -12.25 7.60 -9.98
N ALA A 2 -12.38 8.60 -10.85
CA ALA A 2 -12.46 10.01 -10.49
C ALA A 2 -13.50 10.35 -9.40
N GLU A 3 -14.74 9.85 -9.53
CA GLU A 3 -15.82 10.10 -8.56
C GLU A 3 -15.54 9.53 -7.17
N ALA A 4 -14.89 8.36 -7.09
CA ALA A 4 -14.52 7.75 -5.82
C ALA A 4 -13.35 8.51 -5.15
N LEU A 5 -12.39 9.00 -5.94
CA LEU A 5 -11.26 9.78 -5.46
C LEU A 5 -11.66 11.16 -4.93
N SER A 6 -12.65 11.83 -5.53
CA SER A 6 -13.08 13.15 -5.03
C SER A 6 -13.64 13.09 -3.61
N ASN A 7 -14.09 11.92 -3.18
CA ASN A 7 -14.61 11.66 -1.83
C ASN A 7 -13.56 11.01 -0.90
N PHE A 8 -12.35 10.76 -1.39
CA PHE A 8 -11.30 10.00 -0.70
C PHE A 8 -9.96 10.75 -0.80
N SER A 9 -9.63 11.54 0.22
CA SER A 9 -8.29 12.14 0.36
C SER A 9 -7.86 12.01 1.82
N LEU A 10 -6.75 11.31 2.04
CA LEU A 10 -6.33 10.94 3.40
C LEU A 10 -5.37 11.94 4.01
N ASN A 11 -4.36 12.42 3.28
CA ASN A 11 -3.32 13.29 3.83
C ASN A 11 -2.72 14.23 2.79
N LYS A 12 -2.31 15.43 3.20
CA LYS A 12 -1.46 16.31 2.37
C LYS A 12 0.01 15.88 2.47
N GLN A 13 0.74 15.92 1.36
CA GLN A 13 2.18 15.58 1.33
C GLN A 13 3.01 16.36 2.35
N SER A 14 2.64 17.62 2.62
CA SER A 14 3.32 18.51 3.58
C SER A 14 3.19 18.07 5.04
N GLU A 15 2.21 17.22 5.36
CA GLU A 15 1.92 16.75 6.72
C GLU A 15 2.64 15.42 7.04
N ILE A 16 3.29 14.83 6.02
CA ILE A 16 4.05 13.59 6.13
C ILE A 16 5.46 13.90 6.64
N PRO A 17 5.89 13.30 7.76
CA PRO A 17 7.23 13.52 8.33
C PRO A 17 8.35 13.23 7.34
N TRP A 18 9.45 13.97 7.44
CA TRP A 18 10.60 13.84 6.54
C TRP A 18 11.15 12.41 6.50
N LEU A 19 11.15 11.70 7.63
CA LEU A 19 11.69 10.35 7.72
C LEU A 19 10.82 9.33 6.97
N VAL A 20 9.51 9.48 7.08
CA VAL A 20 8.55 8.68 6.30
C VAL A 20 8.75 8.97 4.81
N ARG A 21 8.86 10.26 4.44
CA ARG A 21 9.13 10.67 3.05
C ARG A 21 10.46 10.13 2.51
N LEU A 22 11.47 9.96 3.36
CA LEU A 22 12.77 9.44 2.94
C LEU A 22 12.66 7.98 2.43
N LEU A 23 11.82 7.16 3.07
CA LEU A 23 11.69 5.75 2.73
C LEU A 23 10.54 5.46 1.77
N GLU A 24 9.51 6.31 1.72
CA GLU A 24 8.27 5.96 1.00
C GLU A 24 7.96 6.90 -0.18
N ASN A 25 8.57 8.09 -0.25
CA ASN A 25 8.30 9.00 -1.37
C ASN A 25 9.10 8.57 -2.61
N PRO A 26 8.47 8.37 -3.80
CA PRO A 26 9.18 8.00 -5.03
C PRO A 26 10.27 8.98 -5.47
N LYS A 27 10.19 10.24 -5.05
CA LYS A 27 11.22 11.26 -5.33
C LYS A 27 12.44 11.16 -4.42
N SER A 28 12.38 10.32 -3.38
CA SER A 28 13.52 10.07 -2.49
C SER A 28 14.50 9.11 -3.17
N PRO A 29 15.82 9.39 -3.13
CA PRO A 29 16.83 8.46 -3.62
C PRO A 29 16.95 7.19 -2.75
N LEU A 30 16.40 7.22 -1.53
CA LEU A 30 16.40 6.11 -0.58
C LEU A 30 15.02 5.44 -0.46
N ALA A 31 14.11 5.72 -1.40
CA ALA A 31 12.79 5.12 -1.40
C ALA A 31 12.90 3.59 -1.46
N LEU A 32 12.22 2.92 -0.55
CA LEU A 32 12.08 1.48 -0.56
C LEU A 32 11.23 1.04 -1.76
N PRO A 33 11.44 -0.17 -2.30
CA PRO A 33 10.63 -0.69 -3.40
C PRO A 33 9.14 -0.74 -3.02
N GLY A 34 8.25 -0.64 -4.00
CA GLY A 34 6.82 -0.48 -3.79
C GLY A 34 6.37 0.97 -3.54
N ASN A 35 7.30 1.93 -3.45
CA ASN A 35 6.96 3.34 -3.32
C ASN A 35 6.00 3.82 -4.44
N ILE A 36 5.05 4.66 -4.06
CA ILE A 36 4.06 5.24 -4.96
C ILE A 36 3.76 6.68 -4.53
N ASP A 37 3.35 7.54 -5.46
CA ASP A 37 2.94 8.89 -5.09
C ASP A 37 1.58 8.88 -4.38
N LEU A 38 1.22 9.98 -3.72
CA LEU A 38 -0.03 10.05 -2.95
C LEU A 38 -1.27 9.77 -3.80
N PHE A 39 -1.25 10.20 -5.06
CA PHE A 39 -2.37 9.96 -5.96
C PHE A 39 -2.53 8.47 -6.27
N GLY A 40 -1.44 7.77 -6.60
CA GLY A 40 -1.48 6.33 -6.80
C GLY A 40 -1.81 5.57 -5.53
N HIS A 41 -1.29 6.02 -4.38
CA HIS A 41 -1.61 5.46 -3.06
C HIS A 41 -3.12 5.52 -2.78
N ASP A 42 -3.75 6.68 -2.99
CA ASP A 42 -5.19 6.86 -2.80
C ASP A 42 -5.99 6.01 -3.80
N CYS A 43 -5.52 5.90 -5.06
CA CYS A 43 -6.11 4.98 -6.04
C CYS A 43 -6.05 3.51 -5.56
N LEU A 44 -4.93 3.09 -4.98
CA LEU A 44 -4.76 1.73 -4.49
C LEU A 44 -5.64 1.44 -3.29
N HIS A 45 -5.79 2.37 -2.35
CA HIS A 45 -6.74 2.21 -1.24
C HIS A 45 -8.17 1.98 -1.74
N LEU A 46 -8.61 2.72 -2.76
CA LEU A 46 -9.91 2.50 -3.39
C LEU A 46 -10.03 1.11 -4.03
N LEU A 47 -8.96 0.66 -4.70
CA LEU A 47 -8.95 -0.65 -5.35
C LEU A 47 -8.93 -1.80 -4.35
N LEU A 48 -8.23 -1.65 -3.23
CA LEU A 48 -8.11 -2.69 -2.22
C LEU A 48 -9.31 -2.74 -1.27
N ALA A 49 -10.10 -1.66 -1.17
CA ALA A 49 -11.21 -1.51 -0.21
C ALA A 49 -10.80 -1.77 1.27
N GLN A 50 -9.52 -1.66 1.60
CA GLN A 50 -9.00 -1.95 2.95
C GLN A 50 -9.06 -0.75 3.92
N GLY A 51 -9.78 0.32 3.57
CA GLY A 51 -9.76 1.56 4.34
C GLY A 51 -8.41 2.29 4.18
N THR A 52 -7.83 2.80 5.27
CA THR A 52 -6.58 3.59 5.25
C THR A 52 -5.33 2.78 5.58
N SER A 53 -5.47 1.48 5.85
CA SER A 53 -4.41 0.55 6.23
C SER A 53 -4.34 -0.51 5.14
N GLY A 54 -3.22 -0.75 4.48
CA GLY A 54 -3.20 -1.78 3.42
C GLY A 54 -2.29 -1.52 2.22
N ALA A 55 -2.21 -0.26 1.77
CA ALA A 55 -1.66 0.02 0.44
C ALA A 55 -0.13 -0.15 0.38
N ASP A 56 0.59 0.22 1.44
CA ASP A 56 2.05 0.21 1.44
C ASP A 56 2.60 -1.21 1.54
N GLU A 57 2.02 -2.03 2.42
CA GLU A 57 2.35 -3.45 2.53
C GLU A 57 2.05 -4.23 1.25
N PHE A 58 0.93 -3.91 0.60
CA PHE A 58 0.52 -4.54 -0.65
C PHE A 58 1.48 -4.17 -1.79
N THR A 59 1.83 -2.89 -1.94
CA THR A 59 2.73 -2.43 -2.99
C THR A 59 4.15 -2.95 -2.81
N MET A 60 4.66 -2.97 -1.57
CA MET A 60 5.93 -3.64 -1.26
C MET A 60 5.87 -5.13 -1.63
N GLY A 61 4.78 -5.83 -1.32
CA GLY A 61 4.61 -7.24 -1.68
C GLY A 61 4.53 -7.47 -3.20
N ASN A 62 3.94 -6.52 -3.91
CA ASN A 62 3.71 -6.58 -5.35
C ASN A 62 4.92 -6.19 -6.21
N ASP A 63 5.87 -5.43 -5.65
CA ASP A 63 7.12 -5.07 -6.32
C ASP A 63 8.07 -6.28 -6.39
N LEU A 64 8.61 -6.55 -7.58
CA LEU A 64 9.60 -7.60 -7.83
C LEU A 64 10.99 -7.29 -7.24
N LYS A 65 11.29 -6.02 -6.94
CA LYS A 65 12.56 -5.59 -6.34
C LYS A 65 12.56 -5.69 -4.82
N THR A 66 11.39 -5.86 -4.20
CA THR A 66 11.30 -6.02 -2.73
C THR A 66 11.97 -7.31 -2.30
N ASN A 67 12.89 -7.20 -1.34
CA ASN A 67 13.59 -8.34 -0.75
C ASN A 67 13.52 -8.28 0.79
N GLY A 68 14.07 -9.30 1.46
CA GLY A 68 14.02 -9.41 2.91
C GLY A 68 14.69 -8.26 3.66
N LEU A 69 15.75 -7.65 3.09
CA LEU A 69 16.43 -6.50 3.69
C LEU A 69 15.54 -5.26 3.66
N HIS A 70 14.85 -5.00 2.54
CA HIS A 70 13.89 -3.88 2.44
C HIS A 70 12.76 -4.02 3.46
N ILE A 71 12.23 -5.23 3.62
CA ILE A 71 11.19 -5.55 4.60
C ILE A 71 11.68 -5.32 6.03
N LEU A 72 12.91 -5.79 6.34
CA LEU A 72 13.51 -5.59 7.66
C LEU A 72 13.72 -4.11 7.97
N ILE A 73 14.27 -3.34 7.00
CA ILE A 73 14.45 -1.89 7.15
C ILE A 73 13.09 -1.24 7.43
N PHE A 74 12.08 -1.50 6.61
CA PHE A 74 10.75 -0.91 6.80
C PHE A 74 10.20 -1.18 8.21
N LYS A 75 10.21 -2.45 8.65
CA LYS A 75 9.74 -2.83 9.99
C LYS A 75 10.50 -2.13 11.13
N VAL A 76 11.82 -2.05 11.03
CA VAL A 76 12.64 -1.35 12.04
C VAL A 76 12.29 0.14 12.10
N PHE A 77 12.13 0.79 10.96
CA PHE A 77 11.78 2.20 10.92
C PHE A 77 10.37 2.47 11.45
N THR A 78 9.38 1.67 11.04
CA THR A 78 8.01 1.79 11.55
C THR A 78 7.88 1.45 13.03
N GLN A 79 8.73 0.59 13.59
CA GLN A 79 8.66 0.29 15.04
C GLN A 79 9.36 1.34 15.92
N PHE A 80 10.52 1.84 15.49
CA PHE A 80 11.41 2.57 16.40
C PHE A 80 11.65 4.03 16.01
N PHE A 81 11.74 4.32 14.71
CA PHE A 81 12.22 5.62 14.25
C PHE A 81 11.11 6.56 13.79
N TYR A 82 10.01 6.02 13.28
CA TYR A 82 8.87 6.83 12.84
C TYR A 82 8.25 7.60 14.02
N PRO A 83 7.63 8.77 13.78
CA PRO A 83 6.89 9.47 14.82
C PRO A 83 5.75 8.62 15.35
N VAL A 84 5.36 8.82 16.62
CA VAL A 84 4.40 7.95 17.34
C VAL A 84 3.14 7.65 16.53
N LYS A 85 2.56 8.64 15.82
CA LYS A 85 1.37 8.45 14.98
C LYS A 85 1.54 7.54 13.76
N TYR A 86 2.78 7.25 13.34
CA TYR A 86 3.13 6.35 12.23
C TYR A 86 3.78 5.06 12.71
N ARG A 87 3.93 4.86 14.02
CA ARG A 87 4.56 3.64 14.52
C ARG A 87 3.62 2.46 14.43
N PHE A 88 4.15 1.33 13.99
CA PHE A 88 3.37 0.11 13.88
C PHE A 88 3.32 -0.62 15.22
N THR A 89 2.11 -0.99 15.64
CA THR A 89 1.86 -1.96 16.70
C THR A 89 2.18 -3.38 16.22
N SER A 90 2.27 -4.34 17.16
CA SER A 90 2.43 -5.76 16.82
C SER A 90 1.32 -6.28 15.90
N TYR A 91 0.10 -5.79 16.08
CA TYR A 91 -1.04 -6.13 15.22
C TYR A 91 -0.86 -5.56 13.81
N GLN A 92 -0.44 -4.30 13.67
CA GLN A 92 -0.17 -3.69 12.36
C GLN A 92 0.99 -4.36 11.62
N LEU A 93 2.00 -4.88 12.33
CA LEU A 93 3.06 -5.68 11.69
C LEU A 93 2.53 -7.00 11.12
N GLN A 94 1.54 -7.63 11.77
CA GLN A 94 0.90 -8.83 11.22
C GLN A 94 0.05 -8.50 9.99
N ILE A 95 -0.67 -7.38 10.00
CA ILE A 95 -1.39 -6.88 8.82
C ILE A 95 -0.39 -6.62 7.68
N PHE A 96 0.72 -5.95 7.99
CA PHE A 96 1.79 -5.69 7.02
C PHE A 96 2.34 -6.98 6.39
N ASP A 97 2.65 -8.00 7.20
CA ASP A 97 3.12 -9.29 6.69
C ASP A 97 2.10 -9.99 5.79
N ARG A 98 0.81 -9.84 6.08
CA ARG A 98 -0.27 -10.36 5.24
C ARG A 98 -0.39 -9.61 3.92
N GLY A 99 -0.32 -8.28 3.95
CA GLY A 99 -0.32 -7.46 2.74
C GLY A 99 0.87 -7.79 1.83
N LEU A 100 2.05 -8.08 2.40
CA LEU A 100 3.19 -8.58 1.63
C LEU A 100 2.88 -9.89 0.90
N ILE A 101 2.25 -10.86 1.59
CA ILE A 101 1.88 -12.15 1.01
C ILE A 101 0.84 -11.96 -0.11
N LEU A 102 -0.20 -11.16 0.15
CA LEU A 102 -1.24 -10.85 -0.84
C LEU A 102 -0.66 -10.18 -2.08
N GLY A 103 0.16 -9.14 -1.89
CA GLY A 103 0.85 -8.45 -2.98
C GLY A 103 1.73 -9.40 -3.80
N ARG A 104 2.36 -10.40 -3.17
CA ARG A 104 3.18 -11.44 -3.82
C ARG A 104 2.36 -12.43 -4.66
N GLN A 105 1.12 -12.71 -4.28
CA GLN A 105 0.26 -13.68 -4.97
C GLN A 105 -0.35 -13.14 -6.26
N LEU A 106 -0.39 -11.82 -6.43
CA LEU A 106 -0.92 -11.22 -7.65
C LEU A 106 -0.04 -11.50 -8.87
N ARG A 107 -0.73 -11.88 -9.95
CA ARG A 107 -0.11 -12.09 -11.27
C ARG A 107 0.41 -10.79 -11.85
N THR A 108 -0.35 -9.70 -11.73
CA THR A 108 0.09 -8.38 -12.16
C THR A 108 1.06 -7.83 -11.13
N ARG A 109 2.29 -7.52 -11.56
CA ARG A 109 3.41 -7.08 -10.70
C ARG A 109 3.70 -5.60 -10.90
N ASN A 110 4.40 -5.00 -9.93
CA ASN A 110 4.86 -3.61 -9.97
C ASN A 110 3.72 -2.60 -10.19
N ILE A 111 2.55 -2.83 -9.60
CA ILE A 111 1.38 -1.94 -9.74
C ILE A 111 1.71 -0.51 -9.28
N HIS A 112 2.67 -0.34 -8.38
CA HIS A 112 3.17 0.99 -7.96
C HIS A 112 3.73 1.86 -9.12
N GLN A 113 4.09 1.26 -10.26
CA GLN A 113 4.60 1.95 -11.45
C GLN A 113 3.50 2.34 -12.44
N PHE A 114 2.27 1.90 -12.21
CA PHE A 114 1.16 2.16 -13.10
C PHE A 114 0.72 3.63 -13.01
N ASP A 115 0.55 4.29 -14.16
CA ASP A 115 0.02 5.66 -14.20
C ASP A 115 -1.52 5.64 -14.08
N PHE A 116 -2.00 5.77 -12.85
CA PHE A 116 -3.43 5.80 -12.53
C PHE A 116 -4.19 6.97 -13.18
N LYS A 117 -3.49 8.00 -13.68
CA LYS A 117 -4.15 9.12 -14.37
C LYS A 117 -4.76 8.69 -15.71
N LEU A 118 -4.23 7.63 -16.31
CA LEU A 118 -4.69 7.09 -17.59
C LEU A 118 -6.02 6.33 -17.52
N VAL A 119 -6.52 6.07 -16.30
CA VAL A 119 -7.71 5.22 -16.08
C VAL A 119 -8.74 5.89 -15.17
N LEU A 120 -8.72 7.22 -15.08
CA LEU A 120 -9.66 7.97 -14.25
C LEU A 120 -11.12 7.77 -14.66
N ASP A 121 -11.35 7.53 -15.95
CA ASP A 121 -12.62 7.22 -16.61
C ASP A 121 -13.10 5.78 -16.37
N LYS A 122 -12.22 4.87 -15.96
CA LYS A 122 -12.57 3.46 -15.66
C LYS A 122 -13.27 3.31 -14.31
N THR A 123 -14.08 2.28 -14.19
CA THR A 123 -14.69 1.87 -12.92
C THR A 123 -13.69 1.14 -12.01
N ILE A 124 -13.96 1.11 -10.70
CA ILE A 124 -13.16 0.33 -9.74
C ILE A 124 -13.18 -1.16 -10.10
N ALA A 125 -14.31 -1.69 -10.55
CA ALA A 125 -14.48 -3.09 -10.92
C ALA A 125 -13.60 -3.48 -12.12
N GLU A 126 -13.56 -2.64 -13.17
CA GLU A 126 -12.68 -2.85 -14.32
C GLU A 126 -11.21 -2.88 -13.91
N MET A 127 -10.78 -1.92 -13.08
CA MET A 127 -9.40 -1.85 -12.62
C MET A 127 -9.01 -3.03 -11.73
N ARG A 128 -9.90 -3.48 -10.84
CA ARG A 128 -9.69 -4.70 -10.04
C ARG A 128 -9.51 -5.92 -10.93
N SER A 129 -10.38 -6.09 -11.94
CA SER A 129 -10.27 -7.18 -12.90
C SER A 129 -8.93 -7.12 -13.67
N GLN A 130 -8.53 -5.94 -14.13
CA GLN A 130 -7.27 -5.73 -14.84
C GLN A 130 -6.04 -6.08 -13.98
N PHE A 131 -6.06 -5.74 -12.69
CA PHE A 131 -4.96 -6.06 -11.78
C PHE A 131 -5.06 -7.46 -11.15
N GLY A 132 -6.15 -8.18 -11.39
CA GLY A 132 -6.40 -9.49 -10.77
C GLY A 132 -6.71 -9.41 -9.28
N ILE A 133 -7.25 -8.28 -8.82
CA ILE A 133 -7.62 -8.04 -7.41
C ILE A 133 -9.01 -8.65 -7.16
N ASP A 134 -9.06 -9.69 -6.35
CA ASP A 134 -10.30 -10.27 -5.82
C ASP A 134 -10.52 -9.81 -4.37
N LEU A 135 -11.54 -8.98 -4.14
CA LEU A 135 -11.85 -8.47 -2.80
C LEU A 135 -12.25 -9.57 -1.83
N LYS A 136 -12.95 -10.60 -2.30
CA LYS A 136 -13.41 -11.67 -1.41
C LYS A 136 -12.22 -12.43 -0.86
N GLN A 137 -11.23 -12.71 -1.71
CA GLN A 137 -9.96 -13.31 -1.31
C GLN A 137 -9.18 -12.41 -0.33
N LEU A 138 -9.17 -11.09 -0.57
CA LEU A 138 -8.51 -10.13 0.32
C LEU A 138 -9.16 -10.07 1.70
N GLU A 139 -10.48 -9.96 1.76
CA GLU A 139 -11.26 -9.92 3.00
C GLU A 139 -11.09 -11.23 3.79
N GLU A 140 -11.24 -12.39 3.15
CA GLU A 140 -11.04 -13.69 3.79
C GLU A 140 -9.61 -13.83 4.37
N PHE A 141 -8.59 -13.36 3.64
CA PHE A 141 -7.22 -13.45 4.10
C PHE A 141 -6.91 -12.51 5.28
N ILE A 142 -7.46 -11.29 5.27
CA ILE A 142 -7.27 -10.31 6.34
C ILE A 142 -8.06 -10.69 7.59
N TYR A 143 -9.32 -11.09 7.44
CA TYR A 143 -10.24 -11.40 8.55
C TYR A 143 -10.24 -12.87 9.00
N SER A 144 -9.40 -13.73 8.42
CA SER A 144 -9.12 -15.09 8.94
C SER A 144 -8.51 -15.13 10.35
N ILE A 145 -8.40 -13.99 11.04
CA ILE A 145 -8.03 -13.92 12.45
C ILE A 145 -9.29 -13.94 13.30
N GLU A 146 -9.54 -15.03 14.01
CA GLU A 146 -10.30 -14.94 15.26
C GLU A 146 -9.50 -14.06 16.24
N PRO A 147 -10.13 -13.05 16.87
CA PRO A 147 -9.45 -12.27 17.89
C PRO A 147 -9.01 -13.19 19.02
N ILE A 148 -7.70 -13.21 19.30
CA ILE A 148 -7.12 -13.87 20.48
C ILE A 148 -7.41 -13.02 21.71
#